data_AF-A0A975QZP4-F1
#
_entry.id   AF-A0A975QZP4-F1
#
_cell.length_a   1.000
_cell.length_b   1.000
_cell.length_c   1.000
_cell.angle_alpha   90.00
_cell.angle_beta   90.00
_cell.angle_gamma   90.00
#
_symmetry.space_group_name_H-M   'P 1'
#
loop_
_entity.id
_entity.type
_entity.pdbx_description
1 polymer ?
#
loop_
_entity_poly.entity_id
_entity_poly.type
_entity_poly.pdbx_seq_one_letter_code
_entity_poly.pdbx_strand_id
1 'polypeptide(L)'
;MSIFFGYTIYENVPDHSTYSKAYTNRFYDTDIYEKVFEGFLKQIEASNLIDPTYIFIDSTHIKASANKKKYVDKMIQKEKSVFEKEVLEVINEDRKENDKKPLPPQKQKDEKKRKKESKTDPDSGWLNKGEKEHNFSYNSHAVCDRHGFILGQVLKPSNIHDSQIFKEVFERINDRYEGLIEAAGLDAGYKTGPIIKAISDKRDTPFNAL
;
A
#
# COMPACT_ATOMS: atom_id res chain seq x y z
N MET A 1 -28.19 37.70 11.05
CA MET A 1 -28.55 36.47 11.79
C MET A 1 -27.29 35.94 12.47
N SER A 2 -26.83 36.62 13.53
CA SER A 2 -25.50 36.42 14.13
C SER A 2 -25.52 36.60 15.67
N ILE A 3 -26.55 36.08 16.33
CA ILE A 3 -26.63 36.11 17.82
C ILE A 3 -26.69 34.69 18.40
N PHE A 4 -26.82 33.65 17.58
CA PHE A 4 -26.97 32.28 18.06
C PHE A 4 -25.65 31.60 18.48
N PHE A 5 -24.48 32.14 18.08
CA PHE A 5 -23.16 31.54 18.34
C PHE A 5 -22.19 32.43 19.13
N GLY A 6 -22.66 33.55 19.70
CA GLY A 6 -21.82 34.39 20.58
C GLY A 6 -20.73 35.23 19.90
N TYR A 7 -20.72 35.33 18.57
CA TYR A 7 -19.79 36.21 17.83
C TYR A 7 -20.37 37.61 17.61
N THR A 8 -19.54 38.63 17.79
CA THR A 8 -19.90 40.02 17.49
C THR A 8 -19.81 40.30 15.98
N ILE A 9 -20.53 41.31 15.47
CA ILE A 9 -20.53 41.67 14.04
C ILE A 9 -19.17 42.12 13.48
N TYR A 10 -18.16 42.30 14.35
CA TYR A 10 -16.81 42.74 14.00
C TYR A 10 -15.77 41.61 14.12
N GLU A 11 -16.16 40.42 14.60
CA GLU A 11 -15.27 39.28 14.70
C GLU A 11 -15.26 38.49 13.40
N ASN A 12 -14.05 38.15 12.93
CA ASN A 12 -13.90 37.22 11.83
C ASN A 12 -14.47 35.86 12.25
N VAL A 13 -15.52 35.43 11.55
CA VAL A 13 -16.10 34.10 11.73
C VAL A 13 -15.03 33.07 11.37
N PRO A 14 -14.83 32.01 12.18
CA PRO A 14 -13.93 30.94 11.81
C PRO A 14 -14.29 30.42 10.42
N ASP A 15 -13.29 30.34 9.55
CA ASP A 15 -13.42 29.78 8.21
C ASP A 15 -14.09 28.39 8.32
N HIS A 16 -15.00 28.01 7.42
CA HIS A 16 -15.72 26.71 7.53
C HIS A 16 -14.75 25.50 7.61
N SER A 17 -13.51 25.71 7.19
CA SER A 17 -12.40 24.75 7.26
C SER A 17 -11.58 24.79 8.56
N THR A 18 -11.95 25.58 9.58
CA THR A 18 -11.12 25.75 10.79
C THR A 18 -10.94 24.43 11.53
N TYR A 19 -11.99 23.60 11.60
CA TYR A 19 -11.91 22.28 12.21
C TYR A 19 -10.97 21.37 11.41
N SER A 20 -11.15 21.27 10.08
CA SER A 20 -10.30 20.46 9.21
C SER A 20 -8.84 20.93 9.21
N LYS A 21 -8.57 22.24 9.13
CA LYS A 21 -7.22 22.82 9.19
C LYS A 21 -6.56 22.62 10.55
N ALA A 22 -7.31 22.75 11.64
CA ALA A 22 -6.81 22.44 12.98
C ALA A 22 -6.54 20.93 13.14
N TYR A 23 -7.38 20.07 12.58
CA TYR A 23 -7.20 18.61 12.59
C TYR A 23 -5.98 18.19 11.78
N THR A 24 -5.79 18.75 10.58
CA THR A 24 -4.59 18.53 9.77
C THR A 24 -3.37 19.05 10.53
N ASN A 25 -3.32 20.33 10.90
CA ASN A 25 -2.11 20.90 11.51
C ASN A 25 -1.75 20.30 12.88
N ARG A 26 -2.71 19.71 13.61
CA ARG A 26 -2.47 19.12 14.94
C ARG A 26 -2.13 17.64 14.91
N PHE A 27 -2.65 16.89 13.93
CA PHE A 27 -2.53 15.42 13.91
C PHE A 27 -1.79 14.87 12.69
N TYR A 28 -1.37 15.70 11.73
CA TYR A 28 -0.72 15.25 10.48
C TYR A 28 0.53 14.40 10.73
N ASP A 29 1.39 14.81 11.67
CA ASP A 29 2.62 14.09 12.02
C ASP A 29 2.45 13.16 13.24
N THR A 30 1.21 12.80 13.59
CA THR A 30 0.94 11.93 14.75
C THR A 30 0.49 10.54 14.32
N ASP A 31 0.80 9.55 15.14
CA ASP A 31 0.39 8.15 14.98
C ASP A 31 -1.03 7.88 15.54
N ILE A 32 -1.82 8.94 15.78
CA ILE A 32 -3.09 8.82 16.51
C ILE A 32 -4.11 7.98 15.74
N TYR A 33 -4.14 8.10 14.41
CA TYR A 33 -5.06 7.34 13.56
C TYR A 33 -4.73 5.85 13.57
N GLU A 34 -3.44 5.52 13.53
CA GLU A 34 -2.97 4.14 13.63
C GLU A 34 -3.30 3.56 15.00
N LYS A 35 -3.05 4.30 16.09
CA LYS A 35 -3.43 3.89 17.45
C LYS A 35 -4.93 3.68 17.62
N VAL A 36 -5.76 4.55 17.04
CA VAL A 36 -7.23 4.44 17.10
C VAL A 36 -7.67 3.20 16.31
N PHE A 37 -7.15 2.99 15.11
CA PHE A 37 -7.42 1.81 14.30
C PHE A 37 -7.02 0.51 15.01
N GLU A 38 -5.81 0.45 15.58
CA GLU A 38 -5.36 -0.67 16.39
C GLU A 38 -6.23 -0.90 17.63
N GLY A 39 -6.71 0.17 18.26
CA GLY A 39 -7.62 0.11 19.40
C GLY A 39 -8.96 -0.52 19.04
N PHE A 40 -9.51 -0.20 17.85
CA PHE A 40 -10.72 -0.85 17.34
C PHE A 40 -10.46 -2.31 17.00
N LEU A 41 -9.36 -2.62 16.30
CA LEU A 41 -9.00 -4.00 15.99
C LEU A 41 -8.91 -4.87 17.25
N LYS A 42 -8.23 -4.40 18.30
CA LYS A 42 -8.13 -5.14 19.57
C LYS A 42 -9.48 -5.43 20.22
N GLN A 43 -10.46 -4.52 20.09
CA GLN A 43 -11.81 -4.75 20.62
C GLN A 43 -12.57 -5.80 19.82
N ILE A 44 -12.41 -5.80 18.49
CA ILE A 44 -13.03 -6.76 17.59
C ILE A 44 -12.39 -8.15 17.78
N GLU A 45 -11.06 -8.21 17.95
CA GLU A 45 -10.30 -9.42 18.31
C GLU A 45 -10.79 -9.99 19.64
N ALA A 46 -10.93 -9.16 20.68
CA ALA A 46 -11.46 -9.59 21.98
C ALA A 46 -12.90 -10.13 21.91
N SER A 47 -13.64 -9.74 20.87
CA SER A 47 -15.01 -10.22 20.60
C SER A 47 -15.03 -11.47 19.71
N ASN A 48 -13.87 -12.00 19.29
CA ASN A 48 -13.72 -13.15 18.39
C ASN A 48 -14.50 -13.00 17.06
N LEU A 49 -14.58 -11.79 16.51
CA LEU A 49 -15.29 -11.52 15.25
C LEU A 49 -14.39 -11.60 14.01
N ILE A 50 -13.07 -11.58 14.21
CA ILE A 50 -12.07 -11.67 13.14
C ILE A 50 -11.69 -13.12 12.88
N ASP A 51 -11.69 -13.49 11.60
CA ASP A 51 -11.19 -14.79 11.12
C ASP A 51 -9.90 -14.59 10.30
N PRO A 52 -8.70 -14.67 10.93
CA PRO A 52 -7.44 -14.43 10.23
C PRO A 52 -7.00 -15.60 9.33
N THR A 53 -7.76 -16.70 9.28
CA THR A 53 -7.42 -17.89 8.49
C THR A 53 -7.41 -17.59 6.99
N TYR A 54 -8.34 -16.77 6.52
CA TYR A 54 -8.43 -16.36 5.12
C TYR A 54 -8.32 -14.84 5.01
N ILE A 55 -7.26 -14.37 4.36
CA ILE A 55 -7.07 -12.94 4.11
C ILE A 55 -7.33 -12.59 2.65
N PHE A 56 -7.72 -11.36 2.38
CA PHE A 56 -7.94 -10.84 1.03
C PHE A 56 -7.18 -9.53 0.87
N ILE A 57 -6.38 -9.40 -0.19
CA ILE A 57 -5.60 -8.20 -0.47
C ILE A 57 -6.05 -7.60 -1.79
N ASP A 58 -6.50 -6.36 -1.72
CA ASP A 58 -6.92 -5.56 -2.87
C ASP A 58 -6.36 -4.14 -2.78
N SER A 59 -6.10 -3.53 -3.95
CA SER A 59 -5.63 -2.15 -4.04
C SER A 59 -6.73 -1.25 -4.60
N THR A 60 -7.07 -0.20 -3.87
CA THR A 60 -8.05 0.80 -4.30
C THR A 60 -7.36 2.11 -4.64
N HIS A 61 -7.64 2.65 -5.83
CA HIS A 61 -7.14 3.95 -6.26
C HIS A 61 -7.90 5.10 -5.57
N ILE A 62 -7.16 6.01 -4.93
CA ILE A 62 -7.65 7.23 -4.30
C ILE A 62 -7.09 8.42 -5.09
N LYS A 63 -7.96 9.26 -5.63
CA LYS A 63 -7.54 10.48 -6.36
C LYS A 63 -6.92 11.47 -5.38
N ALA A 64 -5.70 11.92 -5.68
CA ALA A 64 -5.05 12.95 -4.88
C ALA A 64 -5.70 14.32 -5.15
N SER A 65 -5.69 15.19 -4.14
CA SER A 65 -6.12 16.59 -4.28
C SER A 65 -5.03 17.44 -4.95
N ALA A 66 -4.61 17.02 -6.15
CA ALA A 66 -3.51 17.61 -6.89
C ALA A 66 -3.88 17.90 -8.34
N ASN A 67 -3.44 19.06 -8.85
CA ASN A 67 -3.73 19.46 -10.22
C ASN A 67 -2.83 18.72 -11.22
N LYS A 68 -3.44 17.96 -12.13
CA LYS A 68 -2.75 17.18 -13.16
C LYS A 68 -1.85 17.99 -14.11
N LYS A 69 -2.03 19.31 -14.20
CA LYS A 69 -1.20 20.22 -15.02
C LYS A 69 -0.05 20.86 -14.23
N LYS A 70 -0.05 20.79 -12.90
CA LYS A 70 0.98 21.40 -12.04
C LYS A 70 1.97 20.34 -11.56
N TYR A 71 2.92 19.99 -12.42
CA TYR A 71 3.95 19.01 -12.10
C TYR A 71 5.35 19.47 -12.51
N VAL A 72 6.35 18.77 -11.98
CA VAL A 72 7.76 18.84 -12.38
C VAL A 72 8.17 17.44 -12.83
N ASP A 73 8.97 17.37 -13.89
CA ASP A 73 9.57 16.12 -14.33
C ASP A 73 10.87 15.87 -13.58
N LYS A 74 10.96 14.72 -12.89
CA LYS A 74 12.20 14.26 -12.25
C LYS A 74 12.71 13.00 -12.92
N MET A 75 14.03 12.91 -13.05
CA MET A 75 14.71 11.69 -13.49
C MET A 75 15.04 10.85 -12.26
N ILE A 76 14.40 9.69 -12.17
CA ILE A 76 14.54 8.79 -11.01
C ILE A 76 15.15 7.49 -11.50
N GLN A 77 16.02 6.90 -10.69
CA GLN A 77 16.50 5.56 -10.95
C GLN A 77 15.35 4.56 -10.82
N LYS A 78 15.35 3.56 -11.69
CA LYS A 78 14.38 2.47 -11.62
C LYS A 78 14.73 1.58 -10.43
N GLU A 79 13.85 1.59 -9.42
CA GLU A 79 13.94 0.67 -8.28
C GLU A 79 13.82 -0.78 -8.74
N LYS A 80 14.63 -1.65 -8.14
CA LYS A 80 14.57 -3.10 -8.36
C LYS A 80 13.31 -3.66 -7.70
N SER A 81 12.79 -4.77 -8.25
CA SER A 81 11.76 -5.53 -7.57
C SER A 81 12.33 -6.06 -6.26
N VAL A 82 11.57 -5.96 -5.16
CA VAL A 82 11.95 -6.49 -3.84
C VAL A 82 12.29 -7.99 -3.93
N PHE A 83 11.59 -8.70 -4.83
CA PHE A 83 11.75 -10.14 -5.06
C PHE A 83 12.90 -10.53 -6.01
N GLU A 84 13.62 -9.58 -6.63
CA GLU A 84 14.62 -9.93 -7.66
C GLU A 84 15.77 -10.80 -7.11
N LYS A 85 16.19 -10.55 -5.87
CA LYS A 85 17.23 -11.34 -5.19
C LYS A 85 16.73 -12.75 -4.85
N GLU A 86 15.59 -12.83 -4.19
CA GLU A 86 14.94 -14.08 -3.79
C GLU A 86 14.69 -14.98 -5.03
N VAL A 87 14.20 -14.41 -6.13
CA VAL A 87 14.00 -15.14 -7.40
C VAL A 87 15.31 -15.68 -7.97
N LEU A 88 16.38 -14.90 -7.95
CA LEU A 88 17.66 -15.33 -8.47
C LEU A 88 18.27 -16.47 -7.66
N GLU A 89 18.12 -16.43 -6.33
CA GLU A 89 18.55 -17.49 -5.43
C GLU A 89 17.84 -18.80 -5.77
N VAL A 90 16.51 -18.76 -5.90
CA VAL A 90 15.70 -19.94 -6.25
C VAL A 90 16.06 -20.51 -7.62
N ILE A 91 16.26 -19.65 -8.61
CA ILE A 91 16.71 -20.09 -9.94
C ILE A 91 18.09 -20.74 -9.86
N ASN A 92 18.98 -20.21 -9.02
CA ASN A 92 20.34 -20.75 -8.89
C ASN A 92 20.38 -22.08 -8.13
N GLU A 93 19.50 -22.28 -7.16
CA GLU A 93 19.28 -23.57 -6.50
C GLU A 93 18.81 -24.64 -7.51
N ASP A 94 17.74 -24.35 -8.27
CA ASP A 94 17.25 -25.26 -9.32
C ASP A 94 18.35 -25.57 -10.36
N ARG A 95 19.14 -24.55 -10.75
CA ARG A 95 20.26 -24.77 -11.66
C ARG A 95 21.34 -25.67 -11.07
N LYS A 96 21.64 -25.55 -9.77
CA LYS A 96 22.60 -26.41 -9.09
C LYS A 96 22.14 -27.85 -9.04
N GLU A 97 20.86 -28.09 -8.78
CA GLU A 97 20.25 -29.44 -8.82
C GLU A 97 20.28 -30.05 -10.23
N ASN A 98 20.18 -29.20 -11.26
CA ASN A 98 20.25 -29.60 -12.66
C ASN A 98 21.68 -29.54 -13.26
N ASP A 99 22.73 -29.49 -12.44
CA ASP A 99 24.15 -29.41 -12.87
C ASP A 99 24.46 -28.24 -13.84
N LYS A 100 23.68 -27.17 -13.78
CA LYS A 100 23.85 -25.94 -14.58
C LYS A 100 24.61 -24.90 -13.79
N LYS A 101 25.44 -24.12 -14.50
CA LYS A 101 26.14 -22.97 -13.90
C LYS A 101 25.14 -21.92 -13.37
N PRO A 102 25.40 -21.33 -12.19
CA PRO A 102 24.56 -20.29 -11.62
C PRO A 102 24.54 -19.05 -12.50
N LEU A 103 23.40 -18.37 -12.53
CA LEU A 103 23.24 -17.08 -13.18
C LEU A 103 23.82 -15.98 -12.29
N PRO A 104 24.61 -15.05 -12.86
CA PRO A 104 25.08 -13.90 -12.13
C PRO A 104 23.92 -12.95 -11.81
N PRO A 105 24.02 -12.17 -10.73
CA PRO A 105 23.06 -11.11 -10.45
C PRO A 105 22.99 -10.14 -11.61
N GLN A 106 21.77 -9.75 -11.96
CA GLN A 106 21.55 -8.83 -13.06
C GLN A 106 22.17 -7.48 -12.69
N LYS A 107 23.19 -7.08 -13.47
CA LYS A 107 23.82 -5.77 -13.33
C LYS A 107 22.74 -4.71 -13.45
N GLN A 108 22.71 -3.84 -12.46
CA GLN A 108 21.76 -2.73 -12.44
C GLN A 108 22.07 -1.87 -13.67
N LYS A 109 21.16 -1.85 -14.63
CA LYS A 109 21.23 -0.85 -15.69
C LYS A 109 20.85 0.46 -15.02
N ASP A 110 21.65 1.51 -15.23
CA ASP A 110 21.31 2.89 -14.85
C ASP A 110 20.16 3.42 -15.72
N GLU A 111 19.04 2.70 -15.73
CA GLU A 111 17.82 3.11 -16.41
C GLU A 111 17.16 4.19 -15.56
N LYS A 112 17.37 5.44 -15.98
CA LYS A 112 16.64 6.59 -15.46
C LYS A 112 15.27 6.65 -16.13
N LYS A 113 14.20 6.67 -15.33
CA LYS A 113 12.83 6.90 -15.79
C LYS A 113 12.41 8.33 -15.48
N ARG A 114 11.68 8.95 -16.40
CA ARG A 114 11.02 10.24 -16.17
C ARG A 114 9.76 10.00 -15.34
N LYS A 115 9.68 10.60 -14.15
CA LYS A 115 8.50 10.59 -13.28
C LYS A 115 7.94 12.01 -13.20
N LYS A 116 6.62 12.13 -13.30
CA LYS A 116 5.91 13.37 -12.98
C LYS A 116 5.68 13.44 -11.48
N GLU A 117 6.11 14.53 -10.86
CA GLU A 117 5.87 14.82 -9.45
C GLU A 117 4.97 16.06 -9.35
N SER A 118 3.93 15.96 -8.53
CA SER A 118 3.00 17.07 -8.31
C SER A 118 3.67 18.18 -7.51
N LYS A 119 3.40 19.43 -7.87
CA LYS A 119 3.87 20.60 -7.11
C LYS A 119 3.10 20.83 -5.80
N THR A 120 1.91 20.25 -5.69
CA THR A 120 1.00 20.46 -4.55
C THR A 120 0.95 19.25 -3.62
N ASP A 121 1.28 18.07 -4.15
CA ASP A 121 1.25 16.81 -3.39
C ASP A 121 2.34 15.85 -3.91
N PRO A 122 3.61 16.07 -3.52
CA PRO A 122 4.75 15.33 -4.06
C PRO A 122 4.72 13.82 -3.79
N ASP A 123 3.98 13.39 -2.77
CA ASP A 123 3.85 11.98 -2.36
C ASP A 123 2.88 11.19 -3.24
N SER A 124 2.06 11.89 -4.04
CA SER A 124 1.15 11.25 -4.98
C SER A 124 1.85 10.66 -6.20
N GLY A 125 1.29 9.57 -6.73
CA GLY A 125 1.79 8.92 -7.94
C GLY A 125 1.05 9.37 -9.19
N TRP A 126 1.78 9.62 -10.28
CA TRP A 126 1.15 9.85 -11.58
C TRP A 126 0.61 8.54 -12.16
N LEU A 127 -0.71 8.40 -12.23
CA LEU A 127 -1.38 7.22 -12.77
C LEU A 127 -1.76 7.43 -14.23
N ASN A 128 -1.35 6.49 -15.07
CA ASN A 128 -1.68 6.43 -16.49
C ASN A 128 -2.30 5.06 -16.80
N LYS A 129 -3.60 4.88 -16.52
CA LYS A 129 -4.31 3.60 -16.67
C LYS A 129 -5.27 3.66 -17.88
N GLY A 130 -4.76 3.32 -19.06
CA GLY A 130 -5.54 3.17 -20.30
C GLY A 130 -6.27 4.45 -20.75
N GLU A 131 -7.51 4.32 -21.20
CA GLU A 131 -8.37 5.44 -21.65
C GLU A 131 -8.90 6.34 -20.52
N LYS A 132 -8.63 6.00 -19.25
CA LYS A 132 -9.09 6.79 -18.10
C LYS A 132 -8.27 8.07 -17.91
N GLU A 133 -8.88 9.04 -17.24
CA GLU A 133 -8.28 10.34 -16.95
C GLU A 133 -6.93 10.21 -16.23
N HIS A 134 -5.86 10.78 -16.81
CA HIS A 134 -4.57 10.89 -16.15
C HIS A 134 -4.65 11.84 -14.95
N ASN A 135 -4.25 11.35 -13.78
CA ASN A 135 -4.27 12.13 -12.55
C ASN A 135 -3.16 11.69 -11.58
N PHE A 136 -3.00 12.50 -10.54
CA PHE A 136 -2.23 12.13 -9.37
C PHE A 136 -3.12 11.35 -8.41
N SER A 137 -2.63 10.24 -7.88
CA SER A 137 -3.40 9.33 -7.04
C SER A 137 -2.52 8.47 -6.12
N TYR A 138 -3.17 7.87 -5.14
CA TYR A 138 -2.62 6.87 -4.22
C TYR A 138 -3.29 5.52 -4.45
N ASN A 139 -2.58 4.44 -4.17
CA ASN A 139 -3.13 3.10 -4.01
C ASN A 139 -3.20 2.81 -2.51
N SER A 140 -4.41 2.55 -2.03
CA SER A 140 -4.64 2.01 -0.70
C SER A 140 -4.72 0.49 -0.82
N HIS A 141 -3.70 -0.19 -0.32
CA HIS A 141 -3.64 -1.64 -0.23
C HIS A 141 -4.25 -2.06 1.10
N ALA A 142 -5.44 -2.65 1.08
CA ALA A 142 -6.11 -3.12 2.28
C ALA A 142 -6.01 -4.64 2.37
N VAL A 143 -5.84 -5.14 3.59
CA VAL A 143 -5.98 -6.56 3.89
C VAL A 143 -7.23 -6.76 4.71
N CYS A 144 -8.12 -7.63 4.24
CA CYS A 144 -9.38 -7.92 4.91
C CYS A 144 -9.48 -9.40 5.29
N ASP A 145 -10.23 -9.70 6.34
CA ASP A 145 -10.63 -11.06 6.66
C ASP A 145 -11.83 -11.52 5.81
N ARG A 146 -12.28 -12.76 6.02
CA ARG A 146 -13.45 -13.33 5.34
C ARG A 146 -14.77 -12.61 5.66
N HIS A 147 -14.86 -11.95 6.81
CA HIS A 147 -16.05 -11.19 7.22
C HIS A 147 -16.03 -9.74 6.74
N GLY A 148 -14.94 -9.30 6.11
CA GLY A 148 -14.77 -7.94 5.57
C GLY A 148 -14.17 -6.94 6.55
N PHE A 149 -13.65 -7.39 7.70
CA PHE A 149 -12.88 -6.54 8.61
C PHE A 149 -11.51 -6.25 8.01
N ILE A 150 -11.14 -4.97 7.96
CA ILE A 150 -9.80 -4.54 7.53
C ILE A 150 -8.82 -4.84 8.66
N LEU A 151 -7.87 -5.74 8.42
CA LEU A 151 -6.82 -6.15 9.36
C LEU A 151 -5.59 -5.25 9.28
N GLY A 152 -5.37 -4.63 8.12
CA GLY A 152 -4.23 -3.74 7.89
C GLY A 152 -4.37 -2.96 6.59
N GLN A 153 -3.65 -1.85 6.49
CA GLN A 153 -3.67 -0.99 5.32
C GLN A 153 -2.29 -0.38 5.08
N VAL A 154 -1.90 -0.28 3.81
CA VAL A 154 -0.70 0.45 3.38
C VAL A 154 -1.09 1.40 2.26
N LEU A 155 -0.74 2.67 2.41
CA LEU A 155 -0.95 3.69 1.39
C LEU A 155 0.34 3.92 0.61
N LYS A 156 0.28 3.86 -0.73
CA LYS A 156 1.43 4.12 -1.60
C LYS A 156 1.06 5.02 -2.78
N PRO A 157 2.04 5.72 -3.38
CA PRO A 157 1.84 6.41 -4.64
C PRO A 157 1.38 5.43 -5.74
N SER A 158 0.39 5.80 -6.57
CA SER A 158 -0.16 4.92 -7.63
C SER A 158 0.81 4.54 -8.75
N ASN A 159 2.00 5.12 -8.77
CA ASN A 159 3.04 4.82 -9.75
C ASN A 159 3.95 3.66 -9.31
N ILE A 160 3.68 3.06 -8.16
CA ILE A 160 4.34 1.85 -7.66
C ILE A 160 3.42 0.67 -8.00
N HIS A 161 4.00 -0.43 -8.47
CA HIS A 161 3.24 -1.60 -8.86
C HIS A 161 2.87 -2.45 -7.65
N ASP A 162 1.65 -2.99 -7.60
CA ASP A 162 1.10 -3.72 -6.47
C ASP A 162 1.99 -4.89 -6.01
N SER A 163 2.59 -5.62 -6.96
CA SER A 163 3.54 -6.69 -6.65
C SER A 163 4.77 -6.23 -5.86
N GLN A 164 5.19 -4.97 -5.94
CA GLN A 164 6.32 -4.45 -5.15
C GLN A 164 5.90 -4.15 -3.70
N ILE A 165 4.61 -3.94 -3.46
CA ILE A 165 4.05 -3.49 -2.18
C ILE A 165 3.56 -4.69 -1.35
N PHE A 166 3.32 -5.85 -1.99
CA PHE A 166 2.85 -7.06 -1.34
C PHE A 166 3.59 -7.40 -0.05
N LYS A 167 4.94 -7.40 -0.07
CA LYS A 167 5.76 -7.77 1.09
C LYS A 167 5.47 -6.87 2.29
N GLU A 168 5.44 -5.56 2.07
CA GLU A 168 5.14 -4.56 3.11
C GLU A 168 3.71 -4.71 3.65
N VAL A 169 2.73 -4.96 2.78
CA VAL A 169 1.33 -5.16 3.17
C VAL A 169 1.17 -6.43 4.01
N PHE A 170 1.82 -7.52 3.58
CA PHE A 170 1.75 -8.80 4.26
C PHE A 170 2.48 -8.76 5.62
N GLU A 171 3.68 -8.17 5.68
CA GLU A 171 4.43 -7.99 6.93
C GLU A 171 3.63 -7.22 7.98
N ARG A 172 2.85 -6.21 7.56
CA ARG A 172 2.05 -5.38 8.47
C ARG A 172 1.00 -6.16 9.27
N ILE A 173 0.52 -7.28 8.75
CA ILE A 173 -0.43 -8.15 9.46
C ILE A 173 0.22 -9.43 10.00
N ASN A 174 1.37 -9.83 9.43
CA ASN A 174 2.05 -11.06 9.80
C ASN A 174 2.45 -11.04 11.27
N ASP A 175 2.96 -9.92 11.80
CA ASP A 175 3.37 -9.83 13.21
C ASP A 175 2.23 -10.10 14.20
N ARG A 176 0.97 -9.87 13.80
CA ARG A 176 -0.20 -10.08 14.64
C ARG A 176 -0.85 -11.45 14.45
N TYR A 177 -0.85 -11.97 13.22
CA TYR A 177 -1.57 -13.18 12.83
C TYR A 177 -0.65 -14.29 12.33
N GLU A 178 0.63 -14.26 12.73
CA GLU A 178 1.62 -15.27 12.37
C GLU A 178 1.14 -16.67 12.74
N GLY A 179 1.27 -17.60 11.80
CA GLY A 179 0.84 -19.00 11.98
C GLY A 179 -0.67 -19.23 11.90
N LEU A 180 -1.50 -18.18 11.82
CA LEU A 180 -2.96 -18.31 11.69
C LEU A 180 -3.44 -18.23 10.23
N ILE A 181 -2.70 -17.55 9.36
CA ILE A 181 -3.11 -17.28 7.98
C ILE A 181 -2.90 -18.50 7.07
N GLU A 182 -3.98 -19.23 6.75
CA GLU A 182 -3.98 -20.46 5.93
C GLU A 182 -4.26 -20.25 4.44
N ALA A 183 -4.91 -19.16 4.04
CA ALA A 183 -5.09 -18.80 2.63
C ALA A 183 -5.14 -17.28 2.41
N ALA A 184 -4.78 -16.84 1.20
CA ALA A 184 -4.90 -15.46 0.79
C ALA A 184 -5.62 -15.37 -0.57
N GLY A 185 -6.58 -14.46 -0.71
CA GLY A 185 -7.11 -14.05 -2.00
C GLY A 185 -6.40 -12.78 -2.44
N LEU A 186 -5.81 -12.78 -3.63
CA LEU A 186 -5.06 -11.63 -4.13
C LEU A 186 -5.64 -11.17 -5.46
N ASP A 187 -5.76 -9.85 -5.65
CA ASP A 187 -6.06 -9.30 -6.98
C ASP A 187 -4.99 -9.69 -8.01
N ALA A 188 -5.37 -9.66 -9.29
CA ALA A 188 -4.49 -9.96 -10.42
C ALA A 188 -3.20 -9.14 -10.41
N GLY A 189 -3.20 -7.91 -9.87
CA GLY A 189 -2.01 -7.07 -9.71
C GLY A 189 -0.89 -7.70 -8.86
N TYR A 190 -1.22 -8.64 -7.98
CA TYR A 190 -0.27 -9.35 -7.12
C TYR A 190 0.11 -10.74 -7.64
N LYS A 191 -0.54 -11.24 -8.70
CA LYS A 191 -0.34 -12.60 -9.21
C LYS A 191 1.01 -12.75 -9.90
N THR A 192 2.06 -12.96 -9.11
CA THR A 192 3.42 -13.17 -9.59
C THR A 192 4.02 -14.41 -8.91
N GLY A 193 4.84 -15.18 -9.64
CA GLY A 193 5.53 -16.35 -9.12
C GLY A 193 6.28 -16.13 -7.79
N PRO A 194 6.99 -14.99 -7.61
CA PRO A 194 7.71 -14.73 -6.36
C PRO A 194 6.79 -14.51 -5.16
N ILE A 195 5.63 -13.86 -5.37
CA ILE A 195 4.63 -13.66 -4.31
C ILE A 195 3.99 -15.00 -3.92
N ILE A 196 3.64 -15.83 -4.91
CA ILE A 196 3.10 -17.17 -4.67
C ILE A 196 4.12 -18.00 -3.87
N LYS A 197 5.39 -17.93 -4.25
CA LYS A 197 6.47 -18.58 -3.50
C LYS A 197 6.64 -18.00 -2.10
N ALA A 198 6.65 -16.68 -1.90
CA ALA A 198 6.80 -16.07 -0.58
C ALA A 198 5.66 -16.48 0.39
N ILE A 199 4.44 -16.65 -0.11
CA ILE A 199 3.32 -17.16 0.68
C ILE A 199 3.47 -18.67 0.92
N SER A 200 3.90 -19.42 -0.10
CA SER A 200 4.13 -20.86 0.01
C SER A 200 5.30 -21.19 0.93
N ASP A 201 6.40 -20.46 0.95
CA ASP A 201 7.56 -20.76 1.82
C ASP A 201 7.21 -20.51 3.30
N LYS A 202 6.21 -19.66 3.56
CA LYS A 202 5.62 -19.48 4.89
C LYS A 202 4.61 -20.59 5.25
N ARG A 203 4.36 -21.56 4.38
CA ARG A 203 3.43 -22.69 4.58
C ARG A 203 4.02 -24.02 4.10
N ASP A 204 3.82 -25.08 4.86
CA ASP A 204 4.03 -26.44 4.33
C ASP A 204 2.94 -26.90 3.32
N THR A 205 2.21 -25.99 2.63
CA THR A 205 1.13 -26.36 1.66
C THR A 205 0.92 -25.40 0.47
N PRO A 206 0.52 -25.92 -0.71
CA PRO A 206 0.43 -25.18 -1.98
C PRO A 206 -0.78 -24.24 -2.08
N PHE A 207 -0.59 -23.12 -2.79
CA PHE A 207 -1.55 -22.03 -2.91
C PHE A 207 -2.33 -22.07 -4.24
N ASN A 208 -3.65 -21.86 -4.19
CA ASN A 208 -4.49 -21.65 -5.37
C ASN A 208 -4.80 -20.15 -5.52
N ALA A 209 -4.20 -19.51 -6.53
CA ALA A 209 -4.57 -18.17 -6.95
C ALA A 209 -5.83 -18.26 -7.85
N LEU A 210 -7.01 -18.05 -7.26
CA LEU A 210 -8.26 -17.82 -8.01
C LEU A 210 -8.16 -16.50 -8.76
#